data_AF-A0A357LNT2-F1
#
_entry.id   AF-A0A357LNT2-F1
#
_cell.length_a   1.000
_cell.length_b   1.000
_cell.length_c   1.000
_cell.angle_alpha   90.00
_cell.angle_beta   90.00
_cell.angle_gamma   90.00
#
_symmetry.space_group_name_H-M   'P 1'
#
loop_
_entity.id
_entity.type
_entity.pdbx_description
1 polymer ?
#
loop_
_entity_poly.entity_id
_entity_poly.type
_entity_poly.pdbx_seq_one_letter_code
_entity_poly.pdbx_strand_id
1 'polypeptide(L)'
;MIWRLEWNPDESVQVLEALNDVDIHSAIGKILETEQRFWLNGSKPIEKPTPRSKIVTNLQHAQSSKGRARRDALERALQLAFKEGQIAPFLEHRDALLGMSSQIKLLPSVRRNPMFLRMVNVVLKSVEQSYVVPKSLRKIGINRRQYRVAVALQSGAKNKKIARQLGITEATVKYHLTSLYRLTGVSKRSEFIDFMNKN
;
A
#
# COMPACT_ATOMS: atom_id res chain seq x y z
N MET A 1 -9.91 -39.10 29.75
CA MET A 1 -11.31 -38.87 29.35
C MET A 1 -11.38 -37.42 28.88
N ILE A 2 -11.26 -37.19 27.56
CA ILE A 2 -11.33 -35.85 26.99
C ILE A 2 -12.82 -35.50 26.94
N TRP A 3 -13.26 -34.53 27.73
CA TRP A 3 -14.61 -34.00 27.65
C TRP A 3 -14.82 -33.49 26.22
N ARG A 4 -15.68 -34.17 25.45
CA ARG A 4 -16.24 -33.56 24.24
C ARG A 4 -17.02 -32.35 24.73
N LEU A 5 -16.53 -31.15 24.44
CA LEU A 5 -17.35 -29.96 24.41
C LEU A 5 -18.43 -30.22 23.34
N GLU A 6 -19.56 -30.78 23.75
CA GLU A 6 -20.73 -30.88 22.91
C GLU A 6 -21.23 -29.45 22.70
N TRP A 7 -20.89 -28.90 21.53
CA TRP A 7 -21.41 -27.62 21.08
C TRP A 7 -22.94 -27.73 21.02
N ASN A 8 -23.63 -27.10 21.96
CA ASN A 8 -25.08 -27.00 21.96
C ASN A 8 -25.50 -25.71 21.24
N PRO A 9 -25.96 -25.79 19.97
CA PRO A 9 -26.28 -24.60 19.19
C PRO A 9 -27.38 -23.76 19.86
N ASP A 10 -28.35 -24.38 20.51
CA ASP A 10 -29.49 -23.68 21.13
C ASP A 10 -29.06 -22.79 22.32
N GLU A 11 -28.13 -23.27 23.15
CA GLU A 11 -27.59 -22.50 24.28
C GLU A 11 -26.74 -21.32 23.79
N SER A 12 -25.91 -21.54 22.76
CA SER A 12 -25.09 -20.47 22.18
C SER A 12 -25.92 -19.38 21.50
N VAL A 13 -27.04 -19.73 20.87
CA VAL A 13 -28.00 -18.77 20.29
C VAL A 13 -28.61 -17.90 21.38
N GLN A 14 -29.11 -18.50 22.47
CA GLN A 14 -29.73 -17.77 23.57
C GLN A 14 -28.76 -16.80 24.26
N VAL A 15 -27.50 -17.21 24.47
CA VAL A 15 -26.47 -16.35 25.05
C VAL A 15 -26.16 -15.16 24.14
N LEU A 16 -26.10 -15.35 22.82
CA LEU A 16 -25.87 -14.26 21.88
C LEU A 16 -27.08 -13.33 21.74
N GLU A 17 -28.29 -13.84 21.83
CA GLU A 17 -29.51 -13.03 21.84
C GLU A 17 -29.56 -12.15 23.09
N ALA A 18 -29.17 -12.67 24.26
CA ALA A 18 -29.06 -11.89 25.49
C ALA A 18 -28.01 -10.76 25.41
N LEU A 19 -27.02 -10.89 24.53
CA LEU A 19 -25.99 -9.88 24.29
C LEU A 19 -26.41 -8.79 23.28
N ASN A 20 -27.57 -8.90 22.63
CA ASN A 20 -28.01 -7.93 21.61
C ASN A 20 -28.11 -6.49 22.12
N ASP A 21 -28.45 -6.30 23.41
CA ASP A 21 -28.62 -4.99 24.04
C ASP A 21 -27.45 -4.61 24.97
N VAL A 22 -26.36 -5.38 24.96
CA VAL A 22 -25.16 -5.14 25.77
C VAL A 22 -24.10 -4.45 24.91
N ASP A 23 -23.65 -3.26 25.33
CA ASP A 23 -22.56 -2.57 24.63
C ASP A 23 -21.21 -3.24 24.94
N ILE A 24 -20.78 -4.13 24.05
CA ILE A 24 -19.49 -4.81 24.14
C ILE A 24 -18.39 -3.83 23.75
N HIS A 25 -17.73 -3.21 24.73
CA HIS A 25 -16.66 -2.25 24.44
C HIS A 25 -15.29 -2.89 24.11
N SER A 26 -15.11 -4.19 24.39
CA SER A 26 -13.86 -4.91 24.13
C SER A 26 -13.73 -5.34 22.66
N ALA A 27 -12.58 -5.07 22.05
CA ALA A 27 -12.28 -5.51 20.69
C ALA A 27 -12.31 -7.05 20.55
N ILE A 28 -11.79 -7.78 21.54
CA ILE A 28 -11.83 -9.25 21.56
C ILE A 28 -13.27 -9.75 21.70
N GLY A 29 -14.07 -9.11 22.56
CA GLY A 29 -15.47 -9.43 22.73
C GLY A 29 -16.26 -9.27 21.42
N LYS A 30 -16.05 -8.17 20.69
CA LYS A 30 -16.69 -7.96 19.37
C LYS A 30 -16.27 -9.00 18.35
N ILE A 31 -15.00 -9.41 18.34
CA ILE A 31 -14.50 -10.44 17.41
C ILE A 31 -15.19 -11.78 17.70
N LEU A 32 -15.19 -12.22 18.96
CA LEU A 32 -15.82 -13.47 19.38
C LEU A 32 -17.32 -13.48 19.10
N GLU A 33 -18.03 -12.39 19.43
CA GLU A 33 -19.46 -12.24 19.15
C GLU A 33 -19.72 -12.35 17.63
N THR A 34 -18.92 -11.66 16.82
CA THR A 34 -19.04 -11.67 15.36
C THR A 34 -18.80 -13.06 14.78
N GLU A 35 -17.80 -13.78 15.30
CA GLU A 35 -17.48 -15.15 14.89
C GLU A 35 -18.60 -16.13 15.26
N GLN A 36 -19.12 -16.08 16.49
CA GLN A 36 -20.20 -16.96 16.91
C GLN A 36 -21.50 -16.69 16.13
N ARG A 37 -21.83 -15.42 15.86
CA ARG A 37 -22.97 -15.06 14.99
C ARG A 37 -22.81 -15.58 13.56
N PHE A 38 -21.59 -15.60 13.02
CA PHE A 38 -21.30 -16.18 11.71
C PHE A 38 -21.56 -17.69 11.69
N TRP A 39 -21.07 -18.42 12.69
CA TRP A 39 -21.26 -19.86 12.79
C TRP A 39 -22.74 -20.26 12.92
N LEU A 40 -23.55 -19.43 13.59
CA LEU A 40 -24.98 -19.70 13.78
C LEU A 40 -25.85 -19.33 12.58
N ASN A 41 -25.63 -18.16 11.98
CA ASN A 41 -26.53 -17.62 10.96
C ASN A 41 -26.04 -17.83 9.52
N GLY A 42 -24.85 -18.41 9.32
CA GLY A 42 -24.23 -18.69 8.02
C GLY A 42 -23.93 -17.45 7.16
N SER A 43 -24.27 -16.26 7.66
CA SER A 43 -24.11 -15.00 6.97
C SER A 43 -22.74 -14.44 7.32
N LYS A 44 -21.85 -14.35 6.31
CA LYS A 44 -20.54 -13.71 6.45
C LYS A 44 -20.71 -12.39 7.19
N PRO A 45 -19.92 -12.10 8.24
CA PRO A 45 -20.02 -10.83 8.92
C PRO A 45 -19.87 -9.72 7.89
N ILE A 46 -20.79 -8.75 7.90
CA ILE A 46 -20.58 -7.51 7.18
C ILE A 46 -19.40 -6.86 7.90
N GLU A 47 -18.19 -6.94 7.31
CA GLU A 47 -17.01 -6.26 7.84
C GLU A 47 -17.35 -4.78 7.98
N LYS A 48 -17.63 -4.32 9.20
CA LYS A 48 -17.76 -2.90 9.48
C LYS A 48 -16.41 -2.28 9.10
N PRO A 49 -16.37 -1.29 8.18
CA PRO A 49 -15.10 -0.84 7.63
C PRO A 49 -14.25 -0.20 8.73
N THR A 50 -13.18 -0.89 9.11
CA THR A 50 -12.20 -0.38 10.08
C THR A 50 -11.50 0.86 9.50
N PRO A 51 -10.95 1.75 10.34
CA PRO A 51 -10.25 2.91 9.82
C PRO A 51 -9.10 2.54 8.87
N ARG A 52 -8.40 1.44 9.18
CA ARG A 52 -7.38 0.85 8.31
C ARG A 52 -7.97 0.34 7.00
N SER A 53 -9.08 -0.41 7.02
CA SER A 53 -9.68 -0.94 5.79
C SER A 53 -10.14 0.20 4.87
N LYS A 54 -10.70 1.28 5.42
CA LYS A 54 -11.05 2.48 4.63
C LYS A 54 -9.84 3.09 3.92
N ILE A 55 -8.68 3.17 4.58
CA ILE A 55 -7.44 3.66 3.96
C ILE A 55 -7.04 2.72 2.82
N VAL A 56 -6.98 1.41 3.09
CA VAL A 56 -6.58 0.38 2.11
C VAL A 56 -7.51 0.37 0.89
N THR A 57 -8.83 0.42 1.08
CA THR A 57 -9.81 0.47 -0.01
C THR A 57 -9.60 1.70 -0.90
N ASN A 58 -9.32 2.87 -0.31
CA ASN A 58 -9.02 4.08 -1.09
C ASN A 58 -7.68 3.96 -1.84
N LEU A 59 -6.66 3.32 -1.26
CA LEU A 59 -5.38 3.06 -1.92
C LEU A 59 -5.53 2.10 -3.11
N GLN A 60 -6.27 1.02 -2.93
CA GLN A 60 -6.61 0.08 -4.00
C GLN A 60 -7.40 0.77 -5.11
N HIS A 61 -8.43 1.54 -4.76
CA HIS A 61 -9.21 2.31 -5.74
C HIS A 61 -8.34 3.33 -6.48
N ALA A 62 -7.39 3.97 -5.81
CA ALA A 62 -6.46 4.87 -6.47
C ALA A 62 -5.50 4.15 -7.42
N GLN A 63 -5.09 2.92 -7.10
CA GLN A 63 -4.23 2.12 -7.96
C GLN A 63 -4.96 1.70 -9.25
N SER A 64 -6.24 1.36 -9.17
CA SER A 64 -7.06 0.98 -10.34
C SER A 64 -7.58 2.18 -11.15
N SER A 65 -7.67 3.36 -10.55
CA SER A 65 -8.26 4.56 -11.18
C SER A 65 -7.25 5.39 -11.97
N LYS A 66 -7.75 6.33 -12.79
CA LYS A 66 -6.94 7.31 -13.55
C LYS A 66 -7.42 8.73 -13.29
N GLY A 67 -6.59 9.72 -13.66
CA GLY A 67 -6.96 11.13 -13.67
C GLY A 67 -7.42 11.67 -12.31
N ARG A 68 -8.57 12.37 -12.30
CA ARG A 68 -9.15 12.99 -11.10
C ARG A 68 -9.55 11.96 -10.04
N ALA A 69 -10.21 10.87 -10.45
CA ALA A 69 -10.64 9.82 -9.52
C ALA A 69 -9.47 9.24 -8.70
N ARG A 70 -8.32 8.99 -9.36
CA ARG A 70 -7.09 8.55 -8.67
C ARG A 70 -6.57 9.57 -7.66
N ARG A 71 -6.60 10.86 -8.02
CA ARG A 71 -6.18 11.95 -7.12
C ARG A 71 -7.09 12.02 -5.90
N ASP A 72 -8.40 12.03 -6.11
CA ASP A 72 -9.39 12.16 -5.05
C ASP A 72 -9.35 10.96 -4.10
N ALA A 73 -9.14 9.75 -4.62
CA ALA A 73 -8.96 8.54 -3.82
C ALA A 73 -7.69 8.59 -2.94
N LEU A 74 -6.56 9.04 -3.50
CA LEU A 74 -5.32 9.25 -2.73
C LEU A 74 -5.46 10.32 -1.66
N GLU A 75 -6.14 11.43 -1.99
CA GLU A 75 -6.42 12.49 -1.04
C GLU A 75 -7.24 11.98 0.14
N ARG A 76 -8.31 11.22 -0.12
CA ARG A 76 -9.13 10.57 0.92
C ARG A 76 -8.31 9.59 1.77
N ALA A 77 -7.48 8.75 1.16
CA ALA A 77 -6.59 7.84 1.89
C ALA A 77 -5.65 8.60 2.83
N LEU A 78 -5.02 9.68 2.35
CA LEU A 78 -4.12 10.52 3.14
C LEU A 78 -4.86 11.23 4.28
N GLN A 79 -6.07 11.76 4.03
CA GLN A 79 -6.86 12.40 5.08
C GLN A 79 -7.28 11.42 6.18
N LEU A 80 -7.72 10.21 5.82
CA LEU A 80 -8.03 9.15 6.78
C LEU A 80 -6.79 8.77 7.59
N ALA A 81 -5.67 8.54 6.92
CA ALA A 81 -4.40 8.25 7.57
C ALA A 81 -3.93 9.35 8.52
N PHE A 82 -4.15 10.62 8.19
CA PHE A 82 -3.83 11.75 9.05
C PHE A 82 -4.68 11.76 10.33
N LYS A 83 -5.97 11.42 10.22
CA LYS A 83 -6.87 11.30 11.37
C LYS A 83 -6.48 10.11 12.27
N GLU A 84 -6.08 9.00 11.67
CA GLU A 84 -5.80 7.73 12.37
C GLU A 84 -4.33 7.56 12.79
N GLY A 85 -3.44 8.48 12.40
CA GLY A 85 -1.99 8.36 12.65
C GLY A 85 -1.30 7.19 11.95
N GLN A 86 -1.85 6.70 10.83
CA GLN A 86 -1.35 5.49 10.16
C GLN A 86 -0.53 5.78 8.90
N ILE A 87 0.71 5.29 8.87
CA ILE A 87 1.59 5.36 7.67
C ILE A 87 1.77 3.99 7.00
N ALA A 88 1.69 2.90 7.78
CA ALA A 88 1.93 1.53 7.30
C ALA A 88 1.14 1.15 6.03
N PRO A 89 -0.17 1.49 5.88
CA PRO A 89 -0.92 1.14 4.67
C PRO A 89 -0.29 1.66 3.37
N PHE A 90 0.40 2.81 3.39
CA PHE A 90 1.07 3.34 2.19
C PHE A 90 2.35 2.59 1.85
N LEU A 91 3.01 1.97 2.82
CA LEU A 91 4.21 1.15 2.60
C LEU A 91 3.84 -0.19 1.96
N GLU A 92 2.74 -0.78 2.43
CA GLU A 92 2.15 -2.00 1.89
C GLU A 92 1.63 -1.80 0.46
N HIS A 93 0.95 -0.67 0.23
CA HIS A 93 0.38 -0.31 -1.07
C HIS A 93 1.17 0.80 -1.79
N ARG A 94 2.51 0.70 -1.76
CA ARG A 94 3.43 1.70 -2.37
C ARG A 94 3.11 2.04 -3.82
N ASP A 95 2.59 1.08 -4.57
CA ASP A 95 2.28 1.23 -5.99
C ASP A 95 1.15 2.24 -6.26
N ALA A 96 0.26 2.46 -5.28
CA ALA A 96 -0.78 3.48 -5.37
C ALA A 96 -0.19 4.89 -5.55
N LEU A 97 1.01 5.15 -5.01
CA LEU A 97 1.68 6.45 -5.04
C LEU A 97 2.58 6.66 -6.27
N LEU A 98 2.79 5.63 -7.10
CA LEU A 98 3.65 5.71 -8.29
C LEU A 98 3.15 6.79 -9.26
N GLY A 99 3.97 7.80 -9.48
CA GLY A 99 3.73 8.93 -10.39
C GLY A 99 2.82 10.00 -9.81
N MET A 100 2.45 9.88 -8.54
CA MET A 100 1.55 10.79 -7.85
C MET A 100 2.26 11.66 -6.81
N SER A 101 3.53 11.39 -6.50
CA SER A 101 4.31 12.10 -5.47
C SER A 101 4.34 13.62 -5.65
N SER A 102 4.54 14.11 -6.87
CA SER A 102 4.51 15.55 -7.18
C SER A 102 3.09 16.12 -7.11
N GLN A 103 2.11 15.39 -7.63
CA GLN A 103 0.71 15.83 -7.68
C GLN A 103 0.08 15.93 -6.29
N ILE A 104 0.38 14.98 -5.41
CA ILE A 104 -0.12 14.96 -4.03
C ILE A 104 0.31 16.20 -3.27
N LYS A 105 1.57 16.63 -3.41
CA LYS A 105 2.09 17.85 -2.76
C LYS A 105 1.38 19.12 -3.24
N LEU A 106 0.79 19.10 -4.43
CA LEU A 106 0.08 20.22 -5.02
C LEU A 106 -1.39 20.30 -4.61
N LEU A 107 -1.93 19.27 -3.94
CA LEU A 107 -3.33 19.26 -3.50
C LEU A 107 -3.63 20.43 -2.55
N PRO A 108 -4.75 21.17 -2.74
CA PRO A 108 -5.10 22.29 -1.87
C PRO A 108 -5.20 21.91 -0.39
N SER A 109 -5.75 20.73 -0.08
CA SER A 109 -5.86 20.20 1.28
C SER A 109 -4.49 20.01 1.93
N VAL A 110 -3.50 19.54 1.17
CA VAL A 110 -2.12 19.33 1.62
C VAL A 110 -1.41 20.67 1.79
N ARG A 111 -1.53 21.59 0.83
CA ARG A 111 -0.84 22.90 0.89
C ARG A 111 -1.36 23.82 1.99
N ARG A 112 -2.66 23.75 2.30
CA ARG A 112 -3.30 24.62 3.31
C ARG A 112 -3.06 24.17 4.76
N ASN A 113 -2.58 22.95 4.98
CA ASN A 113 -2.38 22.41 6.32
C ASN A 113 -0.91 21.95 6.52
N PRO A 114 -0.09 22.67 7.32
CA PRO A 114 1.33 22.36 7.48
C PRO A 114 1.60 21.01 8.18
N MET A 115 0.74 20.61 9.12
CA MET A 115 0.85 19.30 9.77
C MET A 115 0.55 18.17 8.80
N PHE A 116 -0.49 18.34 7.97
CA PHE A 116 -0.83 17.38 6.95
C PHE A 116 0.26 17.27 5.88
N LEU A 117 0.84 18.40 5.43
CA LEU A 117 2.00 18.42 4.54
C LEU A 117 3.21 17.69 5.14
N ARG A 118 3.48 17.88 6.44
CA ARG A 118 4.56 17.17 7.14
C ARG A 118 4.32 15.66 7.10
N MET A 119 3.13 15.21 7.45
CA MET A 119 2.77 13.78 7.39
C MET A 119 2.89 13.23 5.96
N VAL A 120 2.38 13.93 4.95
CA VAL A 120 2.50 13.56 3.54
C VAL A 120 3.97 13.41 3.14
N ASN A 121 4.84 14.32 3.55
CA ASN A 121 6.28 14.22 3.29
C ASN A 121 6.91 13.00 3.98
N VAL A 122 6.50 12.68 5.21
CA VAL A 122 6.93 11.46 5.90
C VAL A 122 6.47 10.22 5.15
N VAL A 123 5.21 10.15 4.71
CA VAL A 123 4.68 9.04 3.90
C VAL A 123 5.50 8.86 2.62
N LEU A 124 5.67 9.94 1.85
CA LEU A 124 6.41 9.88 0.58
C LEU A 124 7.88 9.48 0.78
N LYS A 125 8.55 10.00 1.81
CA LYS A 125 9.93 9.64 2.15
C LYS A 125 10.03 8.19 2.62
N SER A 126 9.10 7.73 3.45
CA SER A 126 9.08 6.35 3.97
C SER A 126 8.84 5.34 2.84
N VAL A 127 7.94 5.67 1.91
CA VAL A 127 7.69 4.85 0.70
C VAL A 127 8.91 4.83 -0.23
N GLU A 128 9.62 5.95 -0.38
CA GLU A 128 10.86 5.96 -1.16
C GLU A 128 11.96 5.11 -0.49
N GLN A 129 12.02 5.10 0.84
CA GLN A 129 13.02 4.36 1.62
C GLN A 129 12.67 2.88 1.81
N SER A 130 11.40 2.48 1.63
CA SER A 130 10.97 1.08 1.77
C SER A 130 11.44 0.18 0.64
N TYR A 131 11.91 0.75 -0.48
CA TYR A 131 12.57 -0.03 -1.54
C TYR A 131 13.91 -0.59 -1.04
N VAL A 132 13.92 -1.89 -0.76
CA VAL A 132 15.12 -2.65 -0.41
C VAL A 132 15.83 -3.04 -1.70
N VAL A 133 17.09 -2.61 -1.84
CA VAL A 133 17.96 -3.06 -2.93
C VAL A 133 18.56 -4.41 -2.55
N PRO A 134 18.43 -5.46 -3.37
CA PRO A 134 19.09 -6.75 -3.15
C PRO A 134 20.59 -6.59 -2.88
N LYS A 135 21.15 -7.41 -1.98
CA LYS A 135 22.58 -7.32 -1.59
C LYS A 135 23.51 -7.47 -2.80
N SER A 136 23.17 -8.34 -3.75
CA SER A 136 23.87 -8.52 -5.04
C SER A 136 24.00 -7.21 -5.81
N LEU A 137 22.86 -6.56 -6.08
CA LEU A 137 22.80 -5.29 -6.81
C LEU A 137 23.49 -4.15 -6.06
N ARG A 138 23.37 -4.13 -4.72
CA ARG A 138 24.05 -3.13 -3.89
C ARG A 138 25.57 -3.26 -3.94
N LYS A 139 26.12 -4.48 -4.00
CA LYS A 139 27.58 -4.72 -4.16
C LYS A 139 28.12 -4.16 -5.48
N ILE A 140 27.29 -4.15 -6.52
CA ILE A 140 27.62 -3.59 -7.84
C ILE A 140 27.48 -2.06 -7.85
N GLY A 141 27.06 -1.45 -6.74
CA GLY A 141 26.94 0.01 -6.61
C GLY A 141 25.58 0.57 -7.05
N ILE A 142 24.57 -0.28 -7.29
CA ILE A 142 23.22 0.17 -7.62
C ILE A 142 22.58 0.80 -6.37
N ASN A 143 22.21 2.07 -6.48
CA ASN A 143 21.50 2.79 -5.43
C ASN A 143 19.97 2.62 -5.53
N ARG A 144 19.22 3.04 -4.50
CA ARG A 144 17.75 2.91 -4.45
C ARG A 144 17.04 3.58 -5.64
N ARG A 145 17.50 4.76 -6.08
CA ARG A 145 16.87 5.48 -7.21
C ARG A 145 17.07 4.73 -8.51
N GLN A 146 18.29 4.25 -8.76
CA GLN A 146 18.61 3.38 -9.89
C GLN A 146 17.82 2.07 -9.84
N TYR A 147 17.72 1.44 -8.67
CA TYR A 147 16.94 0.22 -8.49
C TYR A 147 15.46 0.43 -8.82
N ARG A 148 14.85 1.55 -8.40
CA ARG A 148 13.46 1.89 -8.78
C ARG A 148 13.28 2.04 -10.29
N VAL A 149 14.26 2.66 -10.97
CA VAL A 149 14.27 2.72 -12.44
C VAL A 149 14.39 1.32 -13.05
N ALA A 150 15.27 0.48 -12.52
CA ALA A 150 15.47 -0.89 -13.00
C ALA A 150 14.22 -1.77 -12.84
N VAL A 151 13.56 -1.72 -11.68
CA VAL A 151 12.30 -2.43 -11.41
C VAL A 151 11.19 -1.94 -12.35
N ALA A 152 11.07 -0.62 -12.54
CA ALA A 152 10.12 -0.09 -13.51
C ALA A 152 10.44 -0.53 -14.95
N LEU A 153 11.72 -0.72 -15.28
CA LEU A 153 12.18 -1.21 -16.58
C LEU A 153 11.79 -2.66 -16.86
N GLN A 154 11.84 -3.54 -15.85
CA GLN A 154 11.50 -4.97 -15.97
C GLN A 154 10.08 -5.18 -16.55
N SER A 155 9.15 -4.26 -16.26
CA SER A 155 7.80 -4.29 -16.84
C SER A 155 7.72 -3.96 -18.35
N GLY A 156 8.86 -3.74 -19.01
CA GLY A 156 8.93 -3.32 -20.42
C GLY A 156 8.51 -1.86 -20.66
N ALA A 157 8.30 -1.07 -19.62
CA ALA A 157 7.82 0.31 -19.74
C ALA A 157 8.81 1.22 -20.51
N LYS A 158 8.29 1.97 -21.51
CA LYS A 158 9.07 3.02 -22.20
C LYS A 158 9.53 4.10 -21.22
N ASN A 159 10.64 4.77 -21.51
CA ASN A 159 11.24 5.78 -20.61
C ASN A 159 10.24 6.88 -20.20
N LYS A 160 9.37 7.33 -21.12
CA LYS A 160 8.25 8.25 -20.82
C LYS A 160 7.31 7.74 -19.73
N LYS A 161 6.97 6.45 -19.77
CA LYS A 161 6.10 5.82 -18.77
C LYS A 161 6.82 5.70 -17.42
N ILE A 162 8.10 5.32 -17.43
CA ILE A 162 8.93 5.25 -16.21
C ILE A 162 9.08 6.63 -15.56
N ALA A 163 9.38 7.65 -16.36
CA ALA A 163 9.48 9.04 -15.92
C ALA A 163 8.20 9.48 -15.19
N ARG A 164 7.05 9.23 -15.82
CA ARG A 164 5.74 9.49 -15.22
C ARG A 164 5.50 8.68 -13.95
N GLN A 165 5.85 7.40 -13.91
CA GLN A 165 5.67 6.52 -12.74
C GLN A 165 6.57 6.88 -11.56
N LEU A 166 7.75 7.46 -11.80
CA LEU A 166 8.68 7.82 -10.75
C LEU A 166 8.61 9.31 -10.38
N GLY A 167 7.88 10.12 -11.15
CA GLY A 167 7.77 11.56 -10.93
C GLY A 167 9.06 12.31 -11.27
N ILE A 168 9.82 11.83 -12.26
CA ILE A 168 11.09 12.40 -12.73
C ILE A 168 11.04 12.68 -14.25
N THR A 169 12.04 13.36 -14.81
CA THR A 169 12.08 13.65 -16.25
C THR A 169 12.58 12.45 -17.07
N GLU A 170 12.21 12.36 -18.34
CA GLU A 170 12.74 11.33 -19.26
C GLU A 170 14.27 11.39 -19.38
N ALA A 171 14.85 12.59 -19.36
CA ALA A 171 16.29 12.79 -19.33
C ALA A 171 16.92 12.17 -18.07
N THR A 172 16.27 12.31 -16.90
CA THR A 172 16.72 11.68 -15.64
C THR A 172 16.64 10.15 -15.73
N VAL A 173 15.59 9.61 -16.36
CA VAL A 173 15.49 8.17 -16.61
C VAL A 173 16.63 7.69 -17.51
N LYS A 174 16.91 8.38 -18.62
CA LYS A 174 18.04 8.05 -19.50
C LYS A 174 19.37 8.07 -18.75
N TYR A 175 19.60 9.11 -17.95
CA TYR A 175 20.79 9.22 -17.11
C TYR A 175 20.96 8.03 -16.16
N HIS A 176 19.89 7.63 -15.47
CA HIS A 176 19.92 6.45 -14.61
C HIS A 176 20.17 5.16 -15.39
N LEU A 177 19.56 4.98 -16.56
CA LEU A 177 19.78 3.81 -17.41
C LEU A 177 21.20 3.72 -17.94
N THR A 178 21.78 4.83 -18.41
CA THR A 178 23.19 4.88 -18.83
C THR A 178 24.13 4.46 -17.70
N SER A 179 23.88 4.96 -16.47
CA SER A 179 24.66 4.56 -15.31
C SER A 179 24.47 3.07 -14.97
N LEU A 180 23.23 2.56 -15.04
CA LEU A 180 22.91 1.16 -14.79
C LEU A 180 23.62 0.24 -15.78
N TYR A 181 23.55 0.55 -17.08
CA TYR A 181 24.22 -0.22 -18.14
C TYR A 181 25.73 -0.27 -17.93
N ARG A 182 26.35 0.85 -17.54
CA ARG A 182 27.77 0.89 -17.19
C ARG A 182 28.09 0.03 -15.96
N LEU A 183 27.27 0.06 -14.92
CA LEU A 183 27.50 -0.71 -13.69
C LEU A 183 27.34 -2.23 -13.92
N THR A 184 26.44 -2.65 -14.79
CA THR A 184 26.18 -4.07 -15.06
C THR A 184 26.94 -4.61 -16.28
N GLY A 185 27.63 -3.76 -17.03
CA GLY A 185 28.37 -4.15 -18.24
C GLY A 185 27.49 -4.55 -19.44
N VAL A 186 26.18 -4.27 -19.39
CA VAL A 186 25.25 -4.59 -20.48
C VAL A 186 25.05 -3.39 -21.39
N SER A 187 24.74 -3.63 -22.66
CA SER A 187 24.59 -2.57 -23.66
C SER A 187 23.15 -2.39 -24.11
N LYS A 188 22.35 -3.47 -24.07
CA LYS A 188 20.97 -3.47 -24.54
C LYS A 188 19.98 -3.47 -23.39
N ARG A 189 18.83 -2.89 -23.67
CA ARG A 189 17.68 -2.89 -22.75
C ARG A 189 17.22 -4.31 -22.41
N SER A 190 17.13 -5.19 -23.41
CA SER A 190 16.74 -6.59 -23.21
C SER A 190 17.74 -7.32 -22.30
N GLU A 191 19.04 -7.19 -22.58
CA GLU A 191 20.12 -7.75 -21.76
C GLU A 191 20.03 -7.28 -20.30
N PHE A 192 19.73 -6.00 -20.07
CA PHE A 192 19.55 -5.48 -18.72
C PHE A 192 18.31 -6.07 -18.02
N ILE A 193 17.21 -6.26 -18.75
CA ILE A 193 16.00 -6.90 -18.19
C ILE A 193 16.33 -8.35 -17.80
N ASP A 194 17.06 -9.09 -18.64
CA ASP A 194 17.50 -10.45 -18.34
C ASP A 194 18.46 -10.50 -17.14
N PHE A 195 19.41 -9.56 -17.06
CA PHE A 195 20.30 -9.42 -15.92
C PHE A 195 19.51 -9.23 -14.61
N MET A 196 18.49 -8.36 -14.65
CA MET A 196 17.63 -8.06 -13.52
C MET A 196 16.69 -9.20 -13.13
N ASN A 197 16.36 -10.12 -14.05
CA ASN A 197 15.57 -11.32 -13.75
C ASN A 197 16.41 -12.44 -13.10
N LYS A 198 17.73 -12.41 -13.28
CA LYS A 198 18.67 -13.39 -12.72
C LYS A 198 19.19 -13.04 -11.31
N ASN A 199 18.97 -11.80 -10.82
CA ASN A 199 19.58 -11.24 -9.61
C ASN A 199 18.57 -10.58 -8.66
#